data_AF-A0A6P3RSJ2-F1
#
_entry.id   AF-A0A6P3RSJ2-F1
#
_cell.length_a   1.000
_cell.length_b   1.000
_cell.length_c   1.000
_cell.angle_alpha   90.00
_cell.angle_beta   90.00
_cell.angle_gamma   90.00
#
_symmetry.space_group_name_H-M   'P 1'
#
loop_
_entity.id
_entity.type
_entity.pdbx_description
1 polymer ?
#
loop_
_entity_poly.entity_id
_entity_poly.type
_entity_poly.pdbx_seq_one_letter_code
_entity_poly.pdbx_strand_id
1 'polypeptide(L)'
;LFEGLKAFRGSDRSVRLFRPWLNMDRMLRSALRLCLPSFDKVELLECIRRLVEVDKDWVPDSSGASLYVRPVFIGNEPSLGVGRPSRALLFVVLCPVGAYFPGDALTPVSLLADPLFTRAWVGGVGDCKVGG
;
A
#
# COMPACT_ATOMS: atom_id res chain seq x y z
N LEU A 1 -1.04 -5.74 -8.16
CA LEU A 1 -1.34 -4.40 -7.58
C LEU A 1 -0.79 -4.31 -6.16
N PHE A 2 -0.73 -3.13 -5.59
CA PHE A 2 -0.26 -2.95 -4.21
C PHE A 2 -0.91 -1.75 -3.53
N GLU A 3 -0.82 -1.70 -2.21
CA GLU A 3 -1.18 -0.54 -1.40
C GLU A 3 -0.02 -0.05 -0.53
N GLY A 4 -0.21 1.13 0.03
CA GLY A 4 0.73 1.74 0.95
C GLY A 4 0.01 2.57 1.99
N LEU A 5 0.10 2.14 3.25
CA LEU A 5 -0.42 2.85 4.41
C LEU A 5 0.59 2.75 5.56
N LYS A 6 0.33 3.49 6.63
CA LYS A 6 1.23 3.57 7.78
C LYS A 6 0.48 3.35 9.09
N ALA A 7 1.14 2.66 10.01
CA ALA A 7 0.80 2.63 11.41
C ALA A 7 1.78 3.53 12.19
N PHE A 8 1.25 4.30 13.13
CA PHE A 8 1.99 5.27 13.92
C PHE A 8 1.81 4.97 15.39
N ARG A 9 2.89 5.06 16.17
CA ARG A 9 2.77 5.10 17.63
C ARG A 9 2.57 6.53 18.09
N GLY A 10 1.49 6.77 18.83
CA GLY A 10 1.25 8.05 19.47
C GLY A 10 2.10 8.24 20.73
N SER A 11 2.11 9.48 21.24
CA SER A 11 2.72 9.82 22.53
C SER A 11 2.13 9.01 23.69
N ASP A 12 0.88 8.57 23.55
CA ASP A 12 0.16 7.69 24.48
C ASP A 12 0.48 6.19 24.30
N ARG A 13 1.51 5.85 23.52
CA ARG A 13 1.95 4.48 23.20
C ARG A 13 0.98 3.67 22.33
N SER A 14 -0.22 4.17 22.05
CA SER A 14 -1.22 3.54 21.20
C SER A 14 -0.80 3.55 19.72
N VAL A 15 -1.02 2.44 19.03
CA VAL A 15 -0.77 2.31 17.59
C VAL A 15 -2.04 2.64 16.81
N ARG A 16 -1.93 3.48 15.77
CA ARG A 16 -3.06 3.94 14.95
C ARG A 16 -2.74 3.83 13.46
N LEU A 17 -3.74 3.43 12.68
CA LEU A 17 -3.70 3.51 11.22
C LEU A 17 -4.33 4.83 10.76
N PHE A 18 -3.74 5.47 9.75
CA PHE A 18 -4.28 6.72 9.20
C PHE A 18 -5.18 6.45 7.99
N ARG A 19 -6.49 6.72 8.14
CA ARG A 19 -7.54 6.58 7.11
C ARG A 19 -7.48 5.28 6.29
N PRO A 20 -7.29 4.10 6.91
CA PRO A 20 -6.99 2.87 6.17
C PRO A 20 -8.12 2.41 5.23
N TRP A 21 -9.37 2.81 5.48
CA TRP A 21 -10.51 2.49 4.62
C TRP A 21 -10.34 3.02 3.19
N LEU A 22 -9.69 4.18 3.01
CA LEU A 22 -9.42 4.73 1.68
C LEU A 22 -8.43 3.86 0.89
N ASN A 23 -7.48 3.22 1.57
CA ASN A 23 -6.57 2.27 0.96
C ASN A 23 -7.33 1.01 0.53
N MET A 24 -8.27 0.51 1.36
CA MET A 24 -9.09 -0.65 1.00
C MET A 24 -10.00 -0.36 -0.21
N ASP A 25 -10.60 0.83 -0.26
CA ASP A 25 -11.38 1.29 -1.42
C ASP A 25 -10.54 1.33 -2.71
N ARG A 26 -9.32 1.87 -2.63
CA ARG A 26 -8.41 1.93 -3.78
C ARG A 26 -7.86 0.57 -4.18
N MET A 27 -7.59 -0.31 -3.21
CA MET A 27 -7.14 -1.68 -3.46
C MET A 27 -8.21 -2.49 -4.18
N LEU A 28 -9.46 -2.42 -3.73
CA LEU A 28 -10.58 -3.11 -4.38
C LEU A 28 -10.81 -2.60 -5.81
N ARG A 29 -10.80 -1.27 -6.02
CA ARG A 29 -10.89 -0.69 -7.38
C ARG A 29 -9.76 -1.19 -8.29
N SER A 30 -8.53 -1.21 -7.78
CA SER A 30 -7.37 -1.72 -8.54
C SER A 30 -7.47 -3.22 -8.84
N ALA A 31 -8.07 -4.00 -7.93
CA ALA A 31 -8.26 -5.45 -8.12
C ALA A 31 -9.27 -5.74 -9.23
N LEU A 32 -10.41 -5.03 -9.20
CA LEU A 32 -11.44 -5.12 -10.24
C LEU A 32 -10.90 -4.69 -11.61
N ARG A 33 -10.07 -3.63 -11.67
CA ARG A 33 -9.44 -3.18 -12.92
C ARG A 33 -8.53 -4.24 -13.56
N LEU A 34 -7.96 -5.13 -12.76
CA LEU A 34 -7.07 -6.23 -13.20
C LEU A 34 -7.76 -7.60 -13.22
N CYS A 35 -9.08 -7.67 -13.07
CA CYS A 35 -9.85 -8.92 -13.02
C CYS A 35 -9.42 -9.90 -11.91
N LEU A 36 -8.74 -9.42 -10.87
CA LEU A 36 -8.44 -10.19 -9.67
C LEU A 36 -9.73 -10.44 -8.85
N PRO A 37 -9.76 -11.47 -7.99
CA PRO A 37 -10.90 -11.69 -7.10
C PRO A 37 -11.20 -10.46 -6.23
N SER A 38 -12.48 -10.19 -6.01
CA SER A 38 -12.92 -9.22 -4.98
C SER A 38 -12.73 -9.82 -3.58
N PHE A 39 -12.70 -8.95 -2.58
CA PHE A 39 -12.61 -9.31 -1.17
C PHE A 39 -13.41 -8.31 -0.33
N ASP A 40 -13.76 -8.69 0.90
CA ASP A 40 -14.37 -7.77 1.85
C ASP A 40 -13.30 -6.82 2.42
N LYS A 41 -13.56 -5.51 2.27
CA LYS A 41 -12.65 -4.45 2.70
C LYS A 41 -12.48 -4.39 4.22
N VAL A 42 -13.53 -4.68 4.98
CA VAL A 42 -13.52 -4.66 6.44
C VAL A 42 -12.74 -5.86 6.96
N GLU A 43 -12.94 -7.03 6.36
CA GLU A 43 -12.20 -8.24 6.74
C GLU A 43 -10.69 -8.12 6.48
N LEU A 44 -10.30 -7.61 5.29
CA LEU A 44 -8.87 -7.40 5.02
C LEU A 44 -8.27 -6.35 5.98
N LEU A 45 -9.02 -5.29 6.29
CA LEU A 45 -8.57 -4.29 7.24
C LEU A 45 -8.39 -4.87 8.66
N GLU A 46 -9.29 -5.76 9.09
CA GLU A 46 -9.16 -6.46 10.37
C GLU A 46 -7.95 -7.39 10.37
N CYS A 47 -7.71 -8.15 9.30
CA CYS A 47 -6.50 -8.96 9.15
C CYS A 47 -5.22 -8.11 9.24
N ILE A 48 -5.18 -6.95 8.59
CA ILE A 48 -4.06 -6.00 8.68
C ILE A 48 -3.91 -5.48 10.12
N ARG A 49 -5.02 -5.14 10.79
CA ARG A 49 -5.01 -4.67 12.18
C ARG A 49 -4.41 -5.73 13.11
N ARG A 50 -4.81 -7.00 12.96
CA ARG A 50 -4.29 -8.14 13.72
C ARG A 50 -2.81 -8.39 13.44
N LEU A 51 -2.38 -8.31 12.18
CA LEU A 51 -0.96 -8.43 11.81
C LEU A 51 -0.12 -7.33 12.49
N VAL A 52 -0.56 -6.08 12.42
CA VAL A 52 0.11 -4.96 13.08
C VAL A 52 0.08 -5.09 14.60
N GLU A 53 -0.95 -5.70 15.17
CA GLU A 53 -1.04 -5.96 16.62
C GLU A 53 -0.03 -7.02 17.08
N VAL A 54 0.16 -8.08 16.30
CA VAL A 54 1.19 -9.10 16.55
C VAL A 54 2.58 -8.48 16.49
N ASP A 55 2.87 -7.70 15.44
CA ASP A 55 4.16 -7.04 15.23
C ASP A 55 4.20 -5.61 15.81
N LYS A 56 3.38 -5.30 16.81
CA LYS A 56 3.22 -3.92 17.31
C LYS A 56 4.52 -3.31 17.83
N ASP A 57 5.47 -4.13 18.29
CA ASP A 57 6.75 -3.68 18.82
C ASP A 57 7.71 -3.23 17.71
N TRP A 58 7.45 -3.62 16.47
CA TRP A 58 8.15 -3.09 15.29
C TRP A 58 7.69 -1.69 14.90
N VAL A 59 6.58 -1.19 15.45
CA VAL A 59 6.12 0.19 15.22
C VAL A 59 7.08 1.14 15.95
N PRO A 60 7.85 1.98 15.23
CA PRO A 60 8.85 2.83 15.85
C PRO A 60 8.22 3.88 16.78
N ASP A 61 8.98 4.23 17.82
CA ASP A 61 8.59 5.24 18.82
C ASP A 61 9.22 6.61 18.54
N SER A 62 10.13 6.68 17.58
CA SER A 62 10.83 7.91 17.23
C SER A 62 9.92 8.86 16.46
N SER A 63 10.06 10.16 16.75
CA SER A 63 9.31 11.21 16.07
C SER A 63 9.51 11.13 14.54
N GLY A 64 8.41 11.23 13.80
CA GLY A 64 8.41 11.16 12.33
C GLY A 64 8.60 9.77 11.73
N ALA A 65 8.92 8.75 12.53
CA ALA A 65 9.00 7.37 12.09
C ALA A 65 7.63 6.66 12.12
N SER A 66 7.52 5.54 11.41
CA SER A 66 6.26 4.79 11.28
C SER A 66 6.51 3.36 10.85
N LEU A 67 5.52 2.50 11.01
CA LEU A 67 5.51 1.17 10.37
C LEU A 67 4.78 1.27 9.04
N TYR A 68 5.48 1.03 7.94
CA TYR A 68 4.88 0.97 6.62
C TYR A 68 4.23 -0.39 6.40
N VAL A 69 2.96 -0.38 5.99
CA VAL A 69 2.17 -1.58 5.69
C VAL A 69 2.03 -1.69 4.16
N ARG A 70 2.42 -2.85 3.62
CA ARG A 70 2.44 -3.13 2.18
C ARG A 70 1.53 -4.32 1.84
N PRO A 71 0.22 -4.09 1.65
CA PRO A 71 -0.65 -5.08 1.02
C PRO A 71 -0.29 -5.25 -0.46
N VAL A 72 -0.24 -6.48 -0.93
CA VAL A 72 0.08 -6.84 -2.31
C VAL A 72 -0.91 -7.91 -2.77
N PHE A 73 -1.37 -7.80 -4.01
CA PHE A 73 -2.26 -8.77 -4.60
C PHE A 73 -1.81 -9.10 -6.03
N ILE A 74 -1.51 -10.38 -6.25
CA ILE A 74 -0.98 -10.91 -7.51
C ILE A 74 -1.88 -12.01 -8.08
N GLY A 75 -1.95 -12.10 -9.41
CA GLY A 75 -2.38 -13.32 -10.08
C GLY A 75 -1.28 -14.38 -9.92
N ASN A 76 -1.67 -15.63 -9.68
CA ASN A 76 -0.77 -16.74 -9.41
C ASN A 76 -1.14 -17.94 -10.30
N GLU A 77 -1.33 -17.66 -11.59
CA GLU A 77 -1.84 -18.62 -12.56
C GLU A 77 -0.72 -19.56 -13.04
N PRO A 78 -0.92 -20.90 -13.00
CA PRO A 78 0.02 -21.88 -13.54
C PRO A 78 -0.19 -22.06 -15.05
N SER A 79 -0.36 -20.96 -15.78
CA SER A 79 -0.60 -20.95 -17.22
C SER A 79 0.08 -19.75 -17.85
N LEU A 80 0.51 -19.90 -19.09
CA LEU A 80 1.08 -18.83 -19.90
C LEU A 80 0.02 -18.02 -20.65
N GLY A 81 -1.23 -18.50 -20.68
CA GLY A 81 -2.32 -17.83 -21.38
C GLY A 81 -2.63 -16.46 -20.75
N VAL A 82 -2.77 -15.44 -21.59
CA VAL A 82 -3.22 -14.11 -21.14
C VAL A 82 -4.73 -14.15 -20.94
N GLY A 83 -5.14 -14.34 -19.70
CA GLY A 83 -6.54 -14.42 -19.32
C GLY A 83 -6.77 -14.00 -17.87
N ARG A 84 -8.04 -14.05 -17.45
CA ARG A 84 -8.39 -13.82 -16.04
C ARG A 84 -7.75 -14.92 -15.18
N PRO A 85 -7.05 -14.59 -14.08
CA PRO A 85 -6.46 -15.60 -13.22
C PRO A 85 -7.54 -16.38 -12.47
N SER A 86 -7.40 -17.71 -12.46
CA SER A 86 -8.15 -18.66 -11.62
C SER A 86 -7.52 -18.78 -10.22
N ARG A 87 -6.22 -18.44 -10.10
CA ARG A 87 -5.47 -18.43 -8.82
C ARG A 87 -4.90 -17.06 -8.55
N ALA A 88 -4.97 -16.63 -7.29
CA ALA A 88 -4.40 -15.36 -6.85
C ALA A 88 -3.84 -15.48 -5.43
N LEU A 89 -2.90 -14.60 -5.08
CA LEU A 89 -2.31 -14.52 -3.75
C LEU A 89 -2.35 -13.08 -3.25
N LEU A 90 -2.98 -12.88 -2.10
CA LEU A 90 -2.96 -11.63 -1.33
C LEU A 90 -2.05 -11.82 -0.12
N PHE A 91 -1.07 -10.96 0.05
CA PHE A 91 -0.18 -10.96 1.21
C PHE A 91 0.11 -9.53 1.70
N VAL A 92 0.55 -9.40 2.95
CA VAL A 92 0.88 -8.11 3.58
C VAL A 92 2.25 -8.21 4.22
N VAL A 93 3.11 -7.22 3.96
CA VAL A 93 4.44 -7.10 4.58
C VAL A 93 4.52 -5.80 5.37
N LEU A 94 5.24 -5.84 6.50
CA LEU A 94 5.47 -4.71 7.39
C LEU A 94 6.95 -4.30 7.34
N CYS A 95 7.23 -3.00 7.36
CA CYS A 95 8.62 -2.50 7.40
C CYS A 95 8.70 -1.19 8.20
N PRO A 96 9.54 -1.10 9.24
CA PRO A 96 9.77 0.16 9.95
C PRO A 96 10.47 1.16 9.03
N VAL A 97 9.98 2.40 9.00
CA VAL A 97 10.55 3.49 8.21
C VAL A 97 10.83 4.69 9.10
N GLY A 98 12.00 5.29 8.92
CA GLY A 98 12.42 6.49 9.65
C GLY A 98 11.72 7.77 9.21
N ALA A 99 12.05 8.86 9.90
CA ALA A 99 11.64 10.19 9.49
C ALA A 99 12.30 10.57 8.15
N TYR A 100 11.53 11.19 7.26
CA TYR A 100 12.04 11.73 6.00
C TYR A 100 12.86 13.00 6.20
N PHE A 101 12.51 13.79 7.22
CA PHE A 101 13.04 15.11 7.48
C PHE A 101 13.59 15.17 8.91
N PRO A 102 14.80 15.69 9.13
CA PRO A 102 15.31 15.93 10.47
C PRO A 102 14.59 17.14 11.09
N GLY A 103 13.83 16.90 12.17
CA GLY A 103 13.07 17.95 12.86
C GLY A 103 12.00 18.58 11.95
N ASP A 104 11.94 19.92 11.94
CA ASP A 104 10.98 20.70 11.13
C ASP A 104 11.57 21.15 9.78
N ALA A 105 12.77 20.70 9.43
CA ALA A 105 13.45 21.15 8.21
C ALA A 105 12.97 20.40 6.97
N LEU A 106 12.47 21.12 5.97
CA LEU A 106 12.15 20.53 4.67
C LEU A 106 13.37 20.56 3.75
N THR A 107 13.73 19.41 3.16
CA THR A 107 14.75 19.34 2.10
C THR A 107 14.07 19.36 0.73
N PRO A 108 14.30 20.39 -0.11
CA PRO A 108 13.71 20.45 -1.45
C PRO A 108 14.33 19.41 -2.39
N VAL A 109 13.62 19.11 -3.48
CA VAL A 109 14.10 18.21 -4.54
C VAL A 109 14.06 18.91 -5.90
N SER A 110 15.01 18.59 -6.78
CA SER A 110 14.98 19.00 -8.18
C SER A 110 14.06 18.08 -8.99
N LEU A 111 13.28 18.64 -9.92
CA LEU A 111 12.39 17.90 -10.80
C LEU A 111 12.93 17.89 -12.24
N LEU A 112 13.01 16.72 -12.87
CA LEU A 112 13.24 16.59 -14.31
C LEU A 112 11.89 16.66 -15.03
N ALA A 113 11.74 17.61 -15.96
CA ALA A 113 10.53 17.79 -16.75
C ALA A 113 10.81 17.56 -18.24
N ASP A 114 10.69 16.31 -18.68
CA ASP A 114 10.96 15.89 -20.05
C ASP A 114 9.68 15.34 -20.71
N PRO A 115 9.14 16.00 -21.76
CA PRO A 115 7.89 15.59 -22.40
C PRO A 115 8.00 14.29 -23.20
N LEU A 116 9.20 13.73 -23.41
CA LEU A 116 9.38 12.43 -24.04
C LEU A 116 8.80 11.28 -23.20
N PHE A 117 8.64 11.48 -21.89
CA PHE A 117 8.16 10.45 -20.96
C PHE A 117 6.73 10.72 -20.49
N THR A 118 5.80 9.82 -20.83
CA THR A 118 4.40 9.89 -20.39
C THR A 118 4.11 8.82 -19.33
N ARG A 119 3.75 9.24 -18.11
CA ARG A 119 3.43 8.33 -16.99
C ARG A 119 2.11 7.57 -17.16
N ALA A 120 1.10 8.23 -17.73
CA ALA A 120 -0.26 7.72 -17.87
C ALA A 120 -1.01 8.47 -18.96
N TRP A 121 -2.04 7.85 -19.55
CA TRP A 121 -2.89 8.43 -20.59
C TRP A 121 -4.38 8.14 -20.31
N VAL A 122 -5.27 8.90 -20.94
CA VAL A 122 -6.72 8.67 -20.87
C VAL A 122 -7.05 7.31 -21.47
N GLY A 123 -7.83 6.50 -20.74
CA GLY A 123 -8.11 5.10 -21.09
C GLY A 123 -7.10 4.08 -20.56
N GLY A 124 -5.98 4.54 -19.98
CA GLY A 124 -4.97 3.70 -19.35
C GLY A 124 -5.38 3.18 -17.95
N VAL A 125 -4.38 2.96 -17.10
CA VAL A 125 -4.52 2.42 -15.73
C VAL A 125 -3.87 3.30 -14.66
N GLY A 126 -3.48 4.52 -15.02
CA GLY A 126 -2.68 5.42 -14.17
C GLY A 126 -3.39 6.00 -12.94
N ASP A 127 -4.70 5.75 -12.81
CA ASP A 127 -5.57 6.05 -11.67
C ASP A 127 -5.70 4.88 -10.68
N CYS A 128 -5.22 3.69 -11.06
CA CYS A 128 -5.14 2.50 -10.23
C CYS A 128 -3.71 2.25 -9.74
N LYS A 129 -3.54 1.61 -8.57
CA LYS A 129 -2.23 1.36 -7.97
C LYS A 129 -1.67 -0.01 -8.42
N VAL A 130 -1.39 -0.10 -9.71
CA VAL A 130 -0.90 -1.31 -10.38
C VAL A 130 0.63 -1.28 -10.48
N GLY A 131 1.24 -2.45 -10.74
CA GLY A 131 2.70 -2.58 -10.81
C GLY A 131 3.30 -2.42 -12.21
N GLY A 132 2.47 -2.47 -13.25
CA GLY A 132 2.89 -2.26 -14.64
C GLY A 132 3.06 -0.79 -14.99
#